data_AF-A0A804QK29-F1
#
_entry.id   AF-A0A804QK29-F1
#
_cell.length_a   1.000
_cell.length_b   1.000
_cell.length_c   1.000
_cell.angle_alpha   90.00
_cell.angle_beta   90.00
_cell.angle_gamma   90.00
#
_symmetry.space_group_name_H-M   'P 1'
#
loop_
_entity.id
_entity.type
_entity.pdbx_description
1 polymer ?
#
loop_
_entity_poly.entity_id
_entity_poly.type
_entity_poly.pdbx_seq_one_letter_code
_entity_poly.pdbx_strand_id
1 'polypeptide(L)'
;MSLLAAAIPSTSSHFSAPFLPSFHMPRKNLTAPLHRIRRPRPFTVVSSVPDPAAGPVEYTPWLIAGLGNPGNKYYGTRHNVGFEMVDRIAAEEGITMNTIQSKSLLGIGSIGEVPVLVVKPQSYMNYSGEAIGPLAAYYQVPLRHILLIYDDTSLPNGVLRLQKKGGHGRHNGLQNVIEHLDGRREFPRLSIGIGSPPGKMDPRAFLLQKFSSEERVQELTSSMNLFVNQYS
;
A
#
# COMPACT_ATOMS: atom_id res chain seq x y z
N MET A 1 -86.83 4.65 28.97
CA MET A 1 -85.59 4.06 28.40
C MET A 1 -84.90 3.30 29.53
N SER A 2 -84.48 2.06 29.25
CA SER A 2 -84.07 0.97 30.16
C SER A 2 -83.15 1.39 31.32
N LEU A 3 -83.37 1.00 32.59
CA LEU A 3 -83.42 -0.32 33.23
C LEU A 3 -82.10 -1.12 33.22
N LEU A 4 -81.51 -1.16 34.42
CA LEU A 4 -81.08 -2.34 35.19
C LEU A 4 -79.57 -2.53 35.42
N ALA A 5 -79.26 -2.60 36.72
CA ALA A 5 -77.99 -2.93 37.34
C ALA A 5 -77.69 -4.44 37.30
N ALA A 6 -76.40 -4.79 37.28
CA ALA A 6 -75.84 -6.07 37.72
C ALA A 6 -74.33 -5.84 37.97
N ALA A 7 -73.88 -5.87 39.23
CA ALA A 7 -73.36 -7.05 39.96
C ALA A 7 -71.91 -7.40 39.59
N ILE A 8 -71.03 -7.27 40.59
CA ILE A 8 -69.61 -7.67 40.62
C ILE A 8 -69.55 -9.20 40.77
N PRO A 9 -68.52 -9.86 40.20
CA PRO A 9 -67.68 -10.67 41.08
C PRO A 9 -66.17 -10.52 40.81
N SER A 10 -65.43 -10.53 41.91
CA SER A 10 -63.99 -10.67 42.01
C SER A 10 -63.52 -12.03 41.50
N THR A 11 -62.59 -12.05 40.55
CA THR A 11 -61.82 -13.24 40.16
C THR A 11 -60.33 -12.98 40.26
N SER A 12 -59.72 -13.57 41.29
CA SER A 12 -58.30 -13.77 41.44
C SER A 12 -57.77 -14.68 40.33
N SER A 13 -56.88 -14.17 39.47
CA SER A 13 -56.09 -14.99 38.55
C SER A 13 -54.62 -14.95 38.96
N HIS A 14 -54.19 -16.02 39.62
CA HIS A 14 -52.78 -16.37 39.74
C HIS A 14 -52.23 -16.71 38.35
N PHE A 15 -51.44 -15.81 37.76
CA PHE A 15 -50.61 -16.16 36.62
C PHE A 15 -49.29 -16.74 37.12
N SER A 16 -49.21 -18.07 37.12
CA SER A 16 -47.94 -18.81 37.25
C SER A 16 -47.10 -18.57 36.00
N ALA A 17 -45.83 -18.23 36.19
CA ALA A 17 -44.84 -18.18 35.12
C ALA A 17 -44.68 -19.58 34.49
N PRO A 18 -44.63 -19.71 33.16
CA PRO A 18 -44.37 -21.00 32.53
C PRO A 18 -42.92 -21.43 32.79
N PHE A 19 -42.78 -22.64 33.33
CA PHE A 19 -41.52 -23.38 33.41
C PHE A 19 -40.88 -23.47 32.01
N LEU A 20 -39.74 -22.82 31.81
CA LEU A 20 -38.88 -23.07 30.66
C LEU A 20 -38.16 -24.41 30.83
N PRO A 21 -38.18 -25.31 29.82
CA PRO A 21 -37.38 -26.52 29.88
C PRO A 21 -35.89 -26.16 29.81
N SER A 22 -35.14 -26.61 30.81
CA SER A 22 -33.69 -26.46 30.86
C SER A 22 -33.05 -27.30 29.74
N PHE A 23 -32.83 -26.70 28.58
CA PHE A 23 -32.06 -27.31 27.50
C PHE A 23 -30.58 -27.41 27.91
N HIS A 24 -30.19 -28.63 28.25
CA HIS A 24 -28.80 -29.00 28.49
C HIS A 24 -28.07 -29.06 27.14
N MET A 25 -27.40 -27.97 26.75
CA MET A 25 -26.50 -27.98 25.60
C MET A 25 -25.23 -28.77 25.95
N PRO A 26 -24.82 -29.79 25.17
CA PRO A 26 -23.53 -30.43 25.38
C PRO A 26 -22.42 -29.43 25.07
N ARG A 27 -21.57 -29.16 26.06
CA ARG A 27 -20.30 -28.44 25.87
C ARG A 27 -19.45 -29.22 24.86
N LYS A 28 -19.43 -28.77 23.60
CA LYS A 28 -18.41 -29.19 22.64
C LYS A 28 -17.08 -28.60 23.09
N ASN A 29 -16.18 -29.47 23.57
CA ASN A 29 -14.78 -29.14 23.76
C ASN A 29 -14.15 -28.86 22.38
N LEU A 30 -14.16 -27.59 21.97
CA LEU A 30 -13.40 -27.09 20.84
C LEU A 30 -12.01 -26.68 21.35
N THR A 31 -11.13 -27.65 21.56
CA THR A 31 -9.69 -27.38 21.60
C THR A 31 -9.20 -27.19 20.17
N ALA A 32 -9.42 -25.99 19.63
CA ALA A 32 -8.73 -25.55 18.42
C ALA A 32 -7.27 -25.23 18.78
N PRO A 33 -6.27 -25.71 18.00
CA PRO A 33 -4.88 -25.33 18.25
C PRO A 33 -4.73 -23.84 17.96
N LEU A 34 -4.34 -23.07 18.98
CA LEU A 34 -3.94 -21.67 18.84
C LEU A 34 -2.87 -21.58 17.76
N HIS A 35 -3.24 -21.13 16.56
CA HIS A 35 -2.28 -20.76 15.54
C HIS A 35 -1.46 -19.60 16.08
N ARG A 36 -0.23 -19.92 16.50
CA ARG A 36 0.78 -18.97 16.95
C ARG A 36 1.04 -18.00 15.81
N ILE A 37 0.36 -16.86 15.82
CA ILE A 37 0.66 -15.72 14.94
C ILE A 37 2.13 -15.40 15.19
N ARG A 38 2.98 -15.73 14.21
CA ARG A 38 4.40 -15.38 14.25
C ARG A 38 4.44 -13.86 14.26
N ARG A 39 4.83 -13.27 15.39
CA ARG A 39 5.12 -11.84 15.49
C ARG A 39 6.08 -11.48 14.34
N PRO A 40 5.81 -10.44 13.55
CA PRO A 40 6.78 -9.99 12.56
C PRO A 40 8.09 -9.71 13.29
N ARG A 41 9.19 -10.34 12.84
CA ARG A 41 10.51 -10.01 13.36
C ARG A 41 10.77 -8.55 12.98
N PRO A 42 11.20 -7.69 13.90
CA PRO A 42 11.71 -6.38 13.51
C PRO A 42 12.84 -6.64 12.52
N PHE A 43 12.66 -6.16 11.29
CA PHE A 43 13.72 -6.17 10.30
C PHE A 43 14.59 -4.96 10.62
N THR A 44 15.83 -5.20 11.00
CA THR A 44 16.81 -4.12 11.15
C THR A 44 17.38 -3.85 9.76
N VAL A 45 17.07 -2.69 9.19
CA VAL A 45 17.81 -2.16 8.04
C VAL A 45 19.05 -1.49 8.60
N VAL A 46 20.21 -2.10 8.41
CA VAL A 46 21.49 -1.49 8.77
C VAL A 46 21.96 -0.70 7.55
N SER A 47 22.02 0.62 7.67
CA SER A 47 22.91 1.42 6.84
C SER A 47 24.33 1.18 7.36
N SER A 48 25.13 0.43 6.62
CA SER A 48 26.56 0.33 6.92
C SER A 48 27.25 1.56 6.33
N VAL A 49 27.83 2.40 7.18
CA VAL A 49 28.86 3.34 6.73
C VAL A 49 30.00 2.51 6.15
N PRO A 50 30.47 2.80 4.93
CA PRO A 50 31.58 2.06 4.33
C PRO A 50 32.82 2.11 5.22
N ASP A 51 33.57 1.00 5.29
CA ASP A 51 34.87 0.97 5.95
C ASP A 51 35.80 2.00 5.28
N PRO A 52 36.37 2.98 6.01
CA PRO A 52 37.26 3.98 5.44
C PRO A 52 38.55 3.38 4.85
N ALA A 53 38.88 2.11 5.13
CA ALA A 53 39.97 1.39 4.50
C ALA A 53 39.62 0.79 3.12
N ALA A 54 38.35 0.77 2.72
CA ALA A 54 37.85 0.11 1.52
C ALA A 54 37.80 1.02 0.28
N GLY A 55 38.92 1.66 -0.08
CA GLY A 55 39.05 2.43 -1.33
C GLY A 55 38.01 3.56 -1.55
N PRO A 56 38.00 4.22 -2.72
CA PRO A 56 36.94 5.18 -3.03
C PRO A 56 35.61 4.44 -3.16
N VAL A 57 34.63 4.79 -2.32
CA VAL A 57 33.27 4.26 -2.41
C VAL A 57 32.64 4.84 -3.67
N GLU A 58 32.50 4.01 -4.71
CA GLU A 58 31.69 4.38 -5.88
C GLU A 58 30.22 4.39 -5.45
N TYR A 59 29.69 5.56 -5.13
CA TYR A 59 28.29 5.71 -4.75
C TYR A 59 27.40 5.44 -5.96
N THR A 60 26.97 4.20 -6.11
CA THR A 60 26.08 3.84 -7.22
C THR A 60 24.68 4.40 -6.96
N PRO A 61 24.14 5.25 -7.85
CA PRO A 61 22.87 5.93 -7.61
C PRO A 61 21.68 4.97 -7.51
N TRP A 62 20.64 5.42 -6.80
CA TRP A 62 19.34 4.77 -6.78
C TRP A 62 18.34 5.51 -7.67
N LEU A 63 17.47 4.76 -8.33
CA LEU A 63 16.31 5.29 -9.03
C LEU A 63 15.06 4.84 -8.28
N ILE A 64 14.39 5.80 -7.64
CA ILE A 64 13.15 5.60 -6.90
C ILE A 64 12.00 6.11 -7.77
N ALA A 65 11.26 5.20 -8.41
CA ALA A 65 10.17 5.55 -9.30
C ALA A 65 8.80 5.22 -8.70
N GLY A 66 7.95 6.23 -8.62
CA GLY A 66 6.54 6.10 -8.30
C GLY A 66 5.75 5.90 -9.58
N LEU A 67 4.93 4.85 -9.64
CA LEU A 67 4.05 4.62 -10.78
C LEU A 67 2.72 5.38 -10.62
N GLY A 68 2.19 5.88 -11.73
CA GLY A 68 0.98 6.68 -11.76
C GLY A 68 0.62 7.17 -13.17
N ASN A 69 -0.51 7.85 -13.29
CA ASN A 69 -0.91 8.54 -14.51
C ASN A 69 -0.73 10.06 -14.41
N PRO A 70 -0.28 10.73 -15.48
CA PRO A 70 -0.09 12.18 -15.49
C PRO A 70 -1.42 12.94 -15.64
N GLY A 71 -1.50 14.12 -15.01
CA GLY A 71 -2.60 15.07 -15.15
C GLY A 71 -3.59 15.07 -13.98
N ASN A 72 -4.23 16.23 -13.78
CA ASN A 72 -5.04 16.54 -12.59
C ASN A 72 -6.19 15.56 -12.32
N LYS A 73 -6.75 14.94 -13.36
CA LYS A 73 -7.84 13.95 -13.21
C LYS A 73 -7.43 12.69 -12.43
N TYR A 74 -6.14 12.37 -12.38
CA TYR A 74 -5.62 11.20 -11.67
C TYR A 74 -5.04 11.54 -10.29
N TYR A 75 -5.02 12.82 -9.92
CA TYR A 75 -4.54 13.22 -8.61
C TYR A 75 -5.43 12.64 -7.51
N GLY A 76 -4.82 11.94 -6.55
CA GLY A 76 -5.54 11.32 -5.43
C GLY A 76 -6.21 9.99 -5.76
N THR A 77 -6.05 9.43 -6.96
CA THR A 77 -6.62 8.12 -7.30
C THR A 77 -5.77 6.99 -6.74
N ARG A 78 -6.39 5.82 -6.51
CA ARG A 78 -5.67 4.65 -5.98
C ARG A 78 -4.45 4.28 -6.83
N HIS A 79 -4.59 4.36 -8.16
CA HIS A 79 -3.52 4.05 -9.10
C HIS A 79 -2.37 5.07 -9.17
N ASN A 80 -2.49 6.17 -8.42
CA ASN A 80 -1.49 7.23 -8.35
C ASN A 80 -0.80 7.27 -6.97
N VAL A 81 -1.07 6.31 -6.07
CA VAL A 81 -0.42 6.25 -4.74
C VAL A 81 1.11 6.13 -4.83
N GLY A 82 1.63 5.54 -5.91
CA GLY A 82 3.06 5.52 -6.19
C GLY A 82 3.65 6.93 -6.38
N PHE A 83 2.94 7.82 -7.10
CA PHE A 83 3.33 9.24 -7.22
C PHE A 83 3.29 9.95 -5.87
N GLU A 84 2.25 9.70 -5.07
CA GLU A 84 2.10 10.34 -3.76
C GLU A 84 3.23 9.94 -2.81
N MET A 85 3.64 8.68 -2.82
CA MET A 85 4.77 8.21 -2.02
C MET A 85 6.09 8.85 -2.45
N VAL A 86 6.37 8.98 -3.75
CA VAL A 86 7.62 9.63 -4.19
C VAL A 86 7.61 11.14 -3.96
N ASP A 87 6.44 11.79 -4.03
CA ASP A 87 6.30 13.19 -3.63
C ASP A 87 6.60 13.37 -2.14
N ARG A 88 6.18 12.42 -1.30
CA ARG A 88 6.50 12.42 0.13
C ARG A 88 8.00 12.23 0.39
N ILE A 89 8.62 11.26 -0.27
CA ILE A 89 10.07 11.01 -0.19
C ILE A 89 10.84 12.26 -0.60
N ALA A 90 10.49 12.85 -1.73
CA ALA A 90 11.16 14.05 -2.24
C ALA A 90 11.03 15.22 -1.23
N ALA A 91 9.86 15.41 -0.64
CA ALA A 91 9.64 16.46 0.35
C ALA A 91 10.41 16.23 1.66
N GLU A 92 10.47 15.00 2.16
CA GLU A 92 11.22 14.65 3.39
C GLU A 92 12.73 14.84 3.22
N GLU A 93 13.25 14.54 2.03
CA GLU A 93 14.68 14.60 1.72
C GLU A 93 15.10 15.94 1.06
N GLY A 94 14.17 16.91 0.97
CA GLY A 94 14.45 18.23 0.39
C GLY A 94 14.75 18.22 -1.12
N ILE A 95 14.33 17.17 -1.84
CA ILE A 95 14.57 17.00 -3.27
C ILE A 95 13.49 17.71 -4.07
N THR A 96 13.88 18.68 -4.90
CA THR A 96 12.95 19.37 -5.79
C THR A 96 12.81 18.59 -7.10
N MET A 97 11.59 18.14 -7.42
CA MET A 97 11.27 17.46 -8.69
C MET A 97 10.98 18.47 -9.82
N ASN A 98 12.01 19.08 -10.39
CA ASN A 98 11.89 20.12 -11.42
C ASN A 98 12.51 19.76 -12.78
N THR A 99 13.11 18.57 -12.90
CA THR A 99 13.77 18.14 -14.13
C THR A 99 12.82 17.33 -15.00
N ILE A 100 12.72 17.68 -16.29
CA ILE A 100 11.94 16.92 -17.27
C ILE A 100 12.92 16.15 -18.17
N GLN A 101 12.89 14.83 -18.10
CA GLN A 101 13.75 13.96 -18.90
C GLN A 101 13.07 12.60 -19.10
N SER A 102 13.28 11.96 -20.26
CA SER A 102 12.79 10.60 -20.52
C SER A 102 11.32 10.41 -20.14
N LYS A 103 10.46 11.30 -20.66
CA LYS A 103 9.02 11.33 -20.38
C LYS A 103 8.69 11.31 -18.88
N SER A 104 9.53 11.88 -18.02
CA SER A 104 9.36 11.90 -16.56
C SER A 104 9.56 13.29 -16.00
N LEU A 105 8.91 13.53 -14.85
CA LEU A 105 9.31 14.57 -13.92
C LEU A 105 10.22 13.91 -12.88
N LEU A 106 11.43 14.42 -12.68
CA LEU A 106 12.39 13.87 -11.75
C LEU A 106 13.06 14.94 -10.89
N GLY A 107 13.55 14.53 -9.74
CA GLY A 107 14.43 15.31 -8.87
C GLY A 107 15.69 14.50 -8.57
N ILE A 108 16.81 15.20 -8.44
CA ILE A 108 18.11 14.61 -8.11
C ILE A 108 18.51 15.15 -6.75
N GLY A 109 18.94 14.25 -5.87
CA GLY A 109 19.43 14.59 -4.54
C GLY A 109 20.13 13.40 -3.91
N SER A 110 20.09 13.32 -2.59
CA SER A 110 20.66 12.21 -1.83
C SER A 110 19.79 11.87 -0.63
N ILE A 111 19.82 10.61 -0.22
CA ILE A 111 19.28 10.14 1.06
C ILE A 111 20.49 9.71 1.89
N GLY A 112 20.81 10.48 2.93
CA GLY A 112 22.12 10.41 3.56
C GLY A 112 23.23 10.68 2.53
N GLU A 113 24.20 9.76 2.43
CA GLU A 113 25.32 9.86 1.48
C GLU A 113 25.04 9.21 0.12
N VAL A 114 23.87 8.57 -0.07
CA VAL A 114 23.55 7.82 -1.29
C VAL A 114 22.85 8.74 -2.29
N PRO A 115 23.40 8.92 -3.51
CA PRO A 115 22.74 9.72 -4.55
C PRO A 115 21.47 9.02 -5.04
N VAL A 116 20.39 9.77 -5.17
CA VAL A 116 19.09 9.27 -5.61
C VAL A 116 18.48 10.12 -6.71
N LEU A 117 17.76 9.44 -7.60
CA LEU A 117 16.85 10.01 -8.58
C LEU A 117 15.44 9.64 -8.16
N VAL A 118 14.62 10.64 -7.83
CA VAL A 118 13.21 10.45 -7.54
C VAL A 118 12.42 10.74 -8.81
N VAL A 119 11.62 9.78 -9.28
CA VAL A 119 11.06 9.79 -10.64
C VAL A 119 9.55 9.57 -10.62
N LYS A 120 8.81 10.42 -11.37
CA LYS A 120 7.41 10.23 -11.74
C LYS A 120 7.27 10.17 -13.26
N PRO A 121 7.12 8.97 -13.87
CA PRO A 121 6.86 8.83 -15.29
C PRO A 121 5.61 9.58 -15.74
N GLN A 122 5.74 10.49 -16.69
CA GLN A 122 4.64 11.24 -17.31
C GLN A 122 4.13 10.57 -18.60
N SER A 123 4.33 9.25 -18.76
CA SER A 123 4.02 8.49 -19.98
C SER A 123 2.68 7.75 -19.95
N TYR A 124 1.83 7.95 -18.94
CA TYR A 124 0.71 7.06 -18.56
C TYR A 124 1.18 5.69 -18.07
N MET A 125 0.36 5.07 -17.22
CA MET A 125 0.72 3.85 -16.49
C MET A 125 1.25 2.74 -17.40
N ASN A 126 0.56 2.48 -18.51
CA ASN A 126 0.90 1.38 -19.42
C ASN A 126 2.24 1.57 -20.15
N TYR A 127 2.84 2.77 -20.10
CA TYR A 127 4.09 3.11 -20.77
C TYR A 127 5.16 3.56 -19.77
N SER A 128 5.04 3.16 -18.50
CA SER A 128 5.99 3.54 -17.44
C SER A 128 7.42 3.07 -17.72
N GLY A 129 7.59 1.93 -18.39
CA GLY A 129 8.88 1.37 -18.78
C GLY A 129 9.62 2.19 -19.83
N GLU A 130 8.89 2.83 -20.75
CA GLU A 130 9.47 3.74 -21.75
C GLU A 130 10.17 4.94 -21.11
N ALA A 131 9.79 5.29 -19.88
CA ALA A 131 10.40 6.35 -19.11
C ALA A 131 11.56 5.84 -18.23
N ILE A 132 11.32 4.75 -17.49
CA ILE A 132 12.26 4.22 -16.49
C ILE A 132 13.48 3.55 -17.12
N GLY A 133 13.31 2.78 -18.20
CA GLY A 133 14.40 2.07 -18.86
C GLY A 133 15.53 3.01 -19.33
N PRO A 134 15.22 4.04 -20.15
CA PRO A 134 16.23 5.00 -20.60
C PRO A 134 16.86 5.80 -19.45
N LEU A 135 16.11 6.14 -18.39
CA LEU A 135 16.69 6.78 -17.19
C LEU A 135 17.71 5.90 -16.49
N ALA A 136 17.37 4.62 -16.27
CA ALA A 136 18.28 3.68 -15.63
C ALA A 136 19.58 3.52 -16.43
N ALA A 137 19.48 3.44 -17.76
CA ALA A 137 20.64 3.39 -18.65
C ALA A 137 21.48 4.68 -18.62
N TYR A 138 20.82 5.85 -18.71
CA TYR A 138 21.49 7.15 -18.74
C TYR A 138 22.28 7.43 -17.45
N TYR A 139 21.66 7.15 -16.30
CA TYR A 139 22.27 7.34 -14.98
C TYR A 139 23.08 6.13 -14.49
N GLN A 140 23.24 5.10 -15.34
CA GLN A 140 24.00 3.88 -15.03
C GLN A 140 23.54 3.19 -13.73
N VAL A 141 22.23 3.24 -13.46
CA VAL A 141 21.63 2.68 -12.26
C VAL A 141 21.54 1.15 -12.41
N PRO A 142 22.19 0.36 -11.53
CA PRO A 142 22.11 -1.08 -11.61
C PRO A 142 20.70 -1.54 -11.21
N LEU A 143 20.25 -2.67 -11.76
CA LEU A 143 18.90 -3.21 -11.55
C LEU A 143 18.50 -3.29 -10.07
N ARG A 144 19.43 -3.68 -9.20
CA ARG A 144 19.22 -3.80 -7.75
C ARG A 144 18.94 -2.46 -7.04
N HIS A 145 19.25 -1.33 -7.67
CA HIS A 145 19.02 0.03 -7.14
C HIS A 145 17.84 0.73 -7.84
N ILE A 146 17.05 0.01 -8.63
CA ILE A 146 15.80 0.50 -9.22
C ILE A 146 14.65 0.10 -8.29
N LEU A 147 14.19 1.02 -7.45
CA LEU A 147 13.05 0.81 -6.58
C LEU A 147 11.77 1.30 -7.27
N LEU A 148 10.82 0.39 -7.50
CA LEU A 148 9.48 0.77 -7.95
C LEU A 148 8.48 0.82 -6.80
N ILE A 149 7.70 1.89 -6.76
CA ILE A 149 6.61 2.10 -5.80
C ILE A 149 5.29 2.15 -6.56
N TYR A 150 4.33 1.31 -6.18
CA TYR A 150 3.07 1.14 -6.93
C TYR A 150 1.94 0.60 -6.05
N ASP A 151 0.70 0.70 -6.53
CA ASP A 151 -0.48 0.15 -5.87
C ASP A 151 -0.63 -1.37 -6.06
N ASP A 152 -1.03 -2.06 -5.00
CA ASP A 152 -1.27 -3.50 -5.03
C ASP A 152 -2.67 -3.83 -4.49
N THR A 153 -3.51 -4.38 -5.37
CA THR A 153 -4.89 -4.77 -5.04
C THR A 153 -4.99 -6.07 -4.25
N SER A 154 -3.89 -6.85 -4.17
CA SER A 154 -3.82 -8.09 -3.40
C SER A 154 -3.51 -7.86 -1.93
N LEU A 155 -3.08 -6.65 -1.57
CA LEU A 155 -2.78 -6.24 -0.20
C LEU A 155 -3.93 -5.42 0.38
N PRO A 156 -4.27 -5.59 1.67
CA PRO A 156 -5.24 -4.73 2.33
C PRO A 156 -4.82 -3.26 2.27
N ASN A 157 -5.79 -2.35 2.27
CA ASN A 157 -5.53 -0.92 2.20
C ASN A 157 -4.54 -0.46 3.30
N GLY A 158 -3.54 0.33 2.93
CA GLY A 158 -2.47 0.81 3.81
C GLY A 158 -1.34 -0.20 4.08
N VAL A 159 -1.49 -1.49 3.76
CA VAL A 159 -0.43 -2.46 4.03
C VAL A 159 0.73 -2.28 3.05
N LEU A 160 1.92 -2.00 3.57
CA LEU A 160 3.15 -1.91 2.80
C LEU A 160 3.86 -3.27 2.72
N ARG A 161 4.42 -3.58 1.56
CA ARG A 161 5.25 -4.78 1.36
C ARG A 161 6.46 -4.48 0.50
N LEU A 162 7.65 -4.71 1.04
CA LEU A 162 8.91 -4.63 0.31
C LEU A 162 9.31 -6.00 -0.25
N GLN A 163 9.65 -6.06 -1.53
CA GLN A 163 10.14 -7.26 -2.19
C GLN A 163 11.40 -6.95 -2.99
N LYS A 164 12.41 -7.83 -2.96
CA LYS A 164 13.63 -7.66 -3.76
C LYS A 164 13.47 -8.06 -5.25
N LYS A 165 12.43 -8.84 -5.56
CA LYS A 165 12.11 -9.35 -6.90
C LYS A 165 10.66 -9.84 -6.98
N GLY A 166 10.12 -10.01 -8.18
CA GLY A 166 8.79 -10.60 -8.40
C GLY A 166 8.25 -10.52 -9.83
N GLY A 167 7.06 -11.08 -10.07
CA GLY A 167 6.30 -10.87 -11.31
C GLY A 167 5.50 -9.56 -11.28
N HIS A 168 4.79 -9.21 -12.36
CA HIS A 168 4.05 -7.94 -12.43
C HIS A 168 2.70 -7.94 -11.68
N GLY A 169 2.22 -9.08 -11.16
CA GLY A 169 0.97 -9.11 -10.38
C GLY A 169 -0.27 -8.61 -11.12
N ARG A 170 -0.28 -8.68 -12.46
CA ARG A 170 -1.30 -8.07 -13.35
C ARG A 170 -1.38 -6.53 -13.30
N HIS A 171 -0.36 -5.87 -12.74
CA HIS A 171 -0.24 -4.43 -12.76
C HIS A 171 0.45 -3.98 -14.07
N ASN A 172 -0.25 -3.18 -14.88
CA ASN A 172 0.21 -2.82 -16.23
C ASN A 172 1.53 -2.03 -16.23
N GLY A 173 1.69 -1.06 -15.31
CA GLY A 173 2.93 -0.28 -15.23
C GLY A 173 4.15 -1.14 -14.91
N LEU A 174 4.05 -1.98 -13.88
CA LEU A 174 5.08 -2.94 -13.52
C LEU A 174 5.39 -3.94 -14.65
N GLN A 175 4.37 -4.39 -15.40
CA GLN A 175 4.59 -5.23 -16.58
C GLN A 175 5.44 -4.50 -17.63
N ASN A 176 5.06 -3.28 -17.99
CA ASN A 176 5.77 -2.50 -18.99
C ASN A 176 7.21 -2.14 -18.56
N VAL A 177 7.44 -1.89 -17.26
CA VAL A 177 8.80 -1.68 -16.73
C VAL A 177 9.65 -2.95 -16.85
N ILE A 178 9.11 -4.13 -16.53
CA ILE A 178 9.84 -5.40 -16.71
C ILE A 178 10.22 -5.58 -18.18
N GLU A 179 9.31 -5.31 -19.11
CA GLU A 179 9.57 -5.39 -20.55
C GLU A 179 10.72 -4.46 -20.98
N HIS A 180 10.79 -3.25 -20.43
CA HIS A 180 11.84 -2.25 -20.74
C HIS A 180 13.12 -2.41 -19.93
N LEU A 181 13.19 -3.38 -19.03
CA LEU A 181 14.40 -3.79 -18.30
C LEU A 181 14.91 -5.15 -18.79
N ASP A 182 14.73 -5.44 -20.08
CA ASP A 182 15.14 -6.68 -20.75
C ASP A 182 14.46 -7.94 -20.17
N GLY A 183 13.23 -7.80 -19.67
CA GLY A 183 12.49 -8.88 -19.03
C GLY A 183 12.99 -9.24 -17.62
N ARG A 184 14.01 -8.54 -17.10
CA ARG A 184 14.60 -8.79 -15.78
C ARG A 184 13.63 -8.40 -14.66
N ARG A 185 13.69 -9.14 -13.55
CA ARG A 185 12.72 -9.04 -12.45
C ARG A 185 13.36 -8.82 -11.08
N GLU A 186 14.69 -8.76 -11.05
CA GLU A 186 15.54 -8.69 -9.86
C GLU A 186 15.77 -7.24 -9.42
N PHE A 187 14.70 -6.46 -9.33
CA PHE A 187 14.70 -5.10 -8.83
C PHE A 187 13.73 -4.93 -7.65
N PRO A 188 14.07 -4.10 -6.65
CA PRO A 188 13.27 -3.90 -5.46
C PRO A 188 11.94 -3.17 -5.75
N ARG A 189 10.94 -3.48 -4.91
CA ARG A 189 9.55 -3.06 -5.09
C ARG A 189 8.91 -2.78 -3.75
N LEU A 190 8.31 -1.62 -3.61
CA LEU A 190 7.45 -1.26 -2.50
C LEU A 190 5.99 -1.26 -2.99
N SER A 191 5.27 -2.31 -2.63
CA SER A 191 3.84 -2.42 -2.89
C SER A 191 3.08 -1.66 -1.81
N ILE A 192 2.15 -0.80 -2.23
CA ILE A 192 1.23 -0.08 -1.36
C ILE A 192 -0.15 -0.73 -1.52
N GLY A 193 -0.62 -1.38 -0.47
CA GLY A 193 -1.91 -2.04 -0.50
C GLY A 193 -3.06 -1.03 -0.64
N ILE A 194 -3.93 -1.29 -1.61
CA ILE A 194 -5.13 -0.47 -1.87
C ILE A 194 -6.43 -1.25 -1.67
N GLY A 195 -6.33 -2.52 -1.27
CA GLY A 195 -7.46 -3.43 -1.17
C GLY A 195 -7.98 -3.88 -2.54
N SER A 196 -9.03 -4.71 -2.51
CA SER A 196 -9.68 -5.21 -3.71
C SER A 196 -10.97 -4.43 -4.00
N PRO A 197 -11.40 -4.36 -5.28
CA PRO A 197 -12.66 -3.71 -5.65
C PRO A 197 -13.85 -4.31 -4.86
N PRO A 198 -14.74 -3.48 -4.30
CA PRO A 198 -15.88 -3.97 -3.54
C PRO A 198 -16.91 -4.65 -4.46
N GLY A 199 -17.42 -5.81 -4.04
CA GLY A 199 -18.50 -6.51 -4.72
C GLY A 199 -18.19 -6.86 -6.19
N LYS A 200 -19.00 -6.34 -7.11
CA LYS A 200 -18.87 -6.56 -8.57
C LYS A 200 -18.31 -5.34 -9.31
N MET A 201 -17.68 -4.41 -8.61
CA MET A 201 -17.11 -3.21 -9.21
C MET A 201 -16.05 -3.57 -10.25
N ASP A 202 -16.03 -2.84 -11.37
CA ASP A 202 -14.98 -2.96 -12.37
C ASP A 202 -13.62 -2.59 -11.77
N PRO A 203 -12.58 -3.44 -11.90
CA PRO A 203 -11.26 -3.15 -11.34
C PRO A 203 -10.62 -1.87 -11.89
N ARG A 204 -10.82 -1.51 -13.16
CA ARG A 204 -10.24 -0.27 -13.71
C ARG A 204 -10.93 0.95 -13.11
N ALA A 205 -12.25 0.91 -12.96
CA ALA A 205 -13.00 1.97 -12.29
C ALA A 205 -12.52 2.16 -10.84
N PHE A 206 -12.28 1.07 -10.10
CA PHE A 206 -11.77 1.12 -8.74
C PHE A 206 -10.40 1.83 -8.64
N LEU A 207 -9.48 1.51 -9.55
CA LEU A 207 -8.14 2.10 -9.62
C LEU A 207 -8.18 3.61 -9.92
N LEU A 208 -9.11 4.04 -10.76
CA LEU A 208 -9.25 5.44 -11.19
C LEU A 208 -10.10 6.29 -10.23
N GLN A 209 -10.64 5.70 -9.16
CA GLN A 209 -11.31 6.44 -8.10
C GLN A 209 -10.34 6.88 -7.00
N LYS A 210 -10.73 7.91 -6.27
CA LYS A 210 -10.04 8.35 -5.06
C LYS A 210 -10.34 7.42 -3.90
N PHE A 211 -9.43 7.39 -2.92
CA PHE A 211 -9.67 6.77 -1.63
C PHE A 211 -10.83 7.44 -0.89
N SER A 212 -11.58 6.67 -0.09
CA SER A 212 -12.49 7.24 0.91
C SER A 212 -11.70 7.94 2.02
N SER A 213 -12.38 8.72 2.86
CA SER A 213 -11.74 9.38 4.00
C SER A 213 -11.11 8.38 4.99
N GLU A 214 -11.76 7.24 5.22
CA GLU A 214 -11.28 6.19 6.11
C GLU A 214 -10.07 5.47 5.52
N GLU A 215 -10.12 5.14 4.23
CA GLU A 215 -9.00 4.52 3.51
C GLU A 215 -7.77 5.44 3.49
N ARG A 216 -7.99 6.74 3.30
CA ARG A 216 -6.93 7.75 3.28
C ARG A 216 -6.18 7.84 4.61
N VAL A 217 -6.87 7.72 5.74
CA VAL A 217 -6.23 7.72 7.07
C VAL A 217 -5.33 6.50 7.27
N GLN A 218 -5.77 5.32 6.80
CA GLN A 218 -4.99 4.08 6.89
C GLN A 218 -3.73 4.11 5.99
N GLU A 219 -3.86 4.72 4.81
CA GLU A 219 -2.77 4.95 3.85
C GLU A 219 -1.68 5.85 4.46
N LEU A 220 -2.06 7.02 4.98
CA LEU A 220 -1.14 7.98 5.62
C LEU A 220 -0.44 7.43 6.86
N THR A 221 -1.14 6.64 7.68
CA THR A 221 -0.56 6.06 8.90
C THR A 221 0.58 5.08 8.56
N SER A 222 0.46 4.39 7.43
CA SER A 222 1.41 3.35 7.03
C SER A 222 2.62 3.92 6.30
N SER A 223 2.44 4.99 5.51
CA SER A 223 3.54 5.71 4.86
C SER A 223 4.46 6.40 5.88
N MET A 224 3.92 6.99 6.97
CA MET A 224 4.73 7.62 8.02
C MET A 224 5.59 6.62 8.82
N ASN A 225 5.09 5.40 9.05
CA ASN A 225 5.79 4.42 9.90
C ASN A 225 7.03 3.78 9.23
N LEU A 226 7.14 3.86 7.89
CA LEU A 226 8.33 3.34 7.18
C LEU A 226 9.54 4.28 7.34
N PHE A 227 9.31 5.59 7.45
CA PHE A 227 10.38 6.60 7.57
C PHE A 227 10.79 6.88 9.02
N VAL A 228 9.84 6.89 9.96
CA VAL A 228 10.12 7.23 11.37
C VAL A 228 10.97 6.17 12.09
N ASN A 229 10.80 4.88 11.78
CA ASN A 229 11.59 3.81 12.42
C ASN A 229 12.98 3.59 11.80
N GLN A 230 13.41 4.45 10.88
CA GLN A 230 14.72 4.35 10.23
C GLN A 230 15.73 5.39 10.78
N TYR A 231 15.29 6.32 11.63
CA TYR A 231 16.12 7.39 12.21
C TYR A 231 15.99 7.52 13.74
N SER A 232 15.55 6.48 14.45
CA SER A 232 15.52 6.42 15.93
C SER A 232 16.20 5.18 16.47
#